data_AF-A0A2V2PJ64-F1
#
_entry.id   AF-A0A2V2PJ64-F1
#
_cell.length_a   1.000
_cell.length_b   1.000
_cell.length_c   1.000
_cell.angle_alpha   90.00
_cell.angle_beta   90.00
_cell.angle_gamma   90.00
#
_symmetry.space_group_name_H-M   'P 1'
#
loop_
_entity.id
_entity.type
_entity.pdbx_description
1 polymer ?
#
loop_
_entity_poly.entity_id
_entity_poly.type
_entity_poly.pdbx_seq_one_letter_code
_entity_poly.pdbx_strand_id
1 'polypeptide(L)'
;RIAEHRLRVAVPAGHRLAARPAVALADLNGEPLTVWGESGSSAYTDLLIGLCRQAGVEPDTQRNPVQGTPPVTAVSATGRIAFVTTPVGPVAGGAAHVVDLDPPVYVPVHALWPAHTTCRDRDVFLSRVGELLGGGGVGGGGI
;
A
#
# COMPACT_ATOMS: atom_id res chain seq x y z
N ARG A 1 11.66 7.22 -8.85
CA ARG A 1 10.27 6.83 -8.48
C ARG A 1 9.51 6.64 -9.78
N ILE A 2 8.79 5.53 -9.97
CA ILE A 2 8.15 5.19 -11.25
C ILE A 2 6.62 5.22 -11.21
N ALA A 3 6.03 5.10 -10.02
CA ALA A 3 4.59 5.24 -9.80
C ALA A 3 4.31 5.54 -8.32
N GLU A 4 3.08 5.92 -8.00
CA GLU A 4 2.60 6.04 -6.63
C GLU A 4 1.35 5.18 -6.48
N HIS A 5 1.28 4.42 -5.39
CA HIS A 5 0.09 3.64 -5.05
C HIS A 5 -0.65 4.30 -3.91
N ARG A 6 -1.97 4.46 -4.09
CA ARG A 6 -2.86 4.89 -3.01
C ARG A 6 -2.90 3.81 -1.94
N LEU A 7 -2.50 4.18 -0.73
CA LEU A 7 -2.53 3.34 0.44
C LEU A 7 -3.95 3.31 1.02
N ARG A 8 -4.35 2.14 1.48
CA ARG A 8 -5.64 1.84 2.10
C ARG A 8 -5.42 0.86 3.24
N VAL A 9 -6.48 0.55 3.97
CA VAL A 9 -6.42 -0.41 5.08
C VAL A 9 -7.36 -1.58 4.80
N ALA A 10 -6.84 -2.79 4.86
CA ALA A 10 -7.64 -4.00 4.92
C ALA A 10 -7.95 -4.33 6.38
N VAL A 11 -9.19 -4.72 6.65
CA VAL A 11 -9.67 -5.13 7.97
C VAL A 11 -10.44 -6.45 7.87
N PRO A 12 -10.52 -7.26 8.94
CA PRO A 12 -11.35 -8.47 8.96
C PRO A 12 -12.84 -8.17 8.72
N ALA A 13 -13.60 -9.16 8.26
CA ALA A 13 -15.05 -9.06 8.19
C ALA A 13 -15.66 -8.76 9.58
N GLY A 14 -16.66 -7.86 9.62
CA GLY A 14 -17.30 -7.44 10.87
C GLY A 14 -16.50 -6.46 11.71
N HIS A 15 -15.30 -6.05 11.28
CA HIS A 15 -14.51 -5.03 11.95
C HIS A 15 -15.23 -3.67 11.96
N ARG A 16 -15.16 -2.91 13.06
CA ARG A 16 -15.85 -1.61 13.22
C ARG A 16 -15.56 -0.63 12.08
N LEU A 17 -14.33 -0.66 11.55
CA LEU A 17 -13.89 0.23 10.47
C LEU A 17 -14.50 -0.15 9.13
N ALA A 18 -14.91 -1.40 8.91
CA ALA A 18 -15.49 -1.86 7.65
C ALA A 18 -16.83 -1.17 7.31
N ALA A 19 -17.51 -0.61 8.30
CA ALA A 19 -18.75 0.14 8.10
C ALA A 19 -18.50 1.61 7.74
N ARG A 20 -17.25 2.08 7.76
CA ARG A 20 -16.90 3.48 7.48
C ARG A 20 -16.55 3.66 6.01
N PRO A 21 -16.98 4.77 5.37
CA PRO A 21 -16.61 5.06 3.99
C PRO A 21 -15.11 5.36 3.83
N ALA A 22 -14.51 5.97 4.85
CA ALA A 22 -13.08 6.21 4.96
C ALA A 22 -12.66 6.35 6.43
N VAL A 23 -11.36 6.21 6.69
CA VAL A 23 -10.75 6.33 8.02
C VAL A 23 -9.51 7.21 7.96
N ALA A 24 -9.24 7.98 9.00
CA ALA A 24 -7.96 8.66 9.17
C ALA A 24 -6.91 7.68 9.71
N LEU A 25 -5.63 7.96 9.49
CA LEU A 25 -4.55 7.19 10.13
C LEU A 25 -4.68 7.21 11.66
N ALA A 26 -5.16 8.32 12.24
CA ALA A 26 -5.45 8.47 13.65
C ALA A 26 -6.49 7.45 14.17
N ASP A 27 -7.43 7.02 13.33
CA ASP A 27 -8.46 6.03 13.70
C ASP A 27 -7.90 4.62 13.89
N LEU A 28 -6.68 4.35 13.40
CA LEU A 28 -5.99 3.08 13.55
C LEU A 28 -5.31 2.93 14.91
N ASN A 29 -5.39 3.95 15.77
CA ASN A 29 -4.78 3.91 17.08
C ASN A 29 -5.35 2.76 17.93
N GLY A 30 -4.46 1.93 18.48
CA GLY A 30 -4.82 0.73 19.24
C GLY A 30 -5.26 -0.46 18.39
N GLU A 31 -5.31 -0.34 17.06
CA GLU A 31 -5.60 -1.48 16.19
C GLU A 31 -4.34 -2.33 15.96
N PRO A 32 -4.41 -3.66 16.16
CA PRO A 32 -3.28 -4.53 15.91
C PRO A 32 -2.97 -4.57 14.41
N LEU A 33 -1.77 -4.16 14.02
CA LEU A 33 -1.30 -4.10 12.63
C LEU A 33 -0.43 -5.31 12.29
N THR A 34 -0.68 -5.98 11.16
CA THR A 34 0.22 -7.02 10.65
C THR A 34 1.19 -6.47 9.59
N VAL A 35 2.46 -6.88 9.68
CA VAL A 35 3.55 -6.44 8.80
C VAL A 35 4.37 -7.63 8.31
N TRP A 36 5.11 -7.48 7.21
CA TRP A 36 5.91 -8.58 6.61
C TRP A 36 7.39 -8.50 6.92
N GLY A 37 7.88 -7.31 7.28
CA GLY A 37 9.24 -7.10 7.73
C GLY A 37 9.29 -6.81 9.23
N GLU A 38 10.49 -6.89 9.79
CA GLU A 38 10.75 -6.44 11.16
C GLU A 38 11.12 -4.94 11.13
N SER A 39 10.71 -4.20 12.17
CA SER A 39 11.06 -2.79 12.29
C SER A 39 12.57 -2.63 12.38
N GLY A 40 13.12 -1.67 11.65
CA GLY A 40 14.56 -1.40 11.57
C GLY A 40 15.31 -2.28 10.57
N SER A 41 14.70 -3.35 10.05
CA SER A 41 15.29 -4.20 9.01
C SER A 41 14.52 -4.18 7.69
N SER A 42 13.32 -3.62 7.68
CA SER A 42 12.45 -3.52 6.50
C SER A 42 12.05 -2.07 6.24
N ALA A 43 12.66 -1.46 5.23
CA ALA A 43 12.36 -0.09 4.80
C ALA A 43 10.85 0.13 4.51
N TYR A 44 10.15 -0.89 4.02
CA TYR A 44 8.70 -0.81 3.81
C TYR A 44 7.93 -0.78 5.14
N THR A 45 8.30 -1.63 6.10
CA THR A 45 7.68 -1.63 7.43
C THR A 45 7.95 -0.32 8.16
N ASP A 46 9.18 0.19 8.08
CA ASP A 46 9.57 1.45 8.70
C ASP A 46 8.86 2.66 8.05
N LEU A 47 8.64 2.63 6.73
CA LEU A 47 7.81 3.62 6.04
C LEU A 47 6.38 3.64 6.60
N LEU A 48 5.74 2.47 6.73
CA LEU A 48 4.37 2.37 7.25
C LEU A 48 4.27 2.85 8.70
N ILE A 49 5.23 2.46 9.55
CA ILE A 49 5.32 2.94 10.94
C ILE A 49 5.53 4.46 10.97
N GLY A 50 6.39 4.98 10.10
CA GLY A 50 6.64 6.41 9.97
C GLY A 50 5.38 7.21 9.62
N LEU A 51 4.55 6.70 8.69
CA LEU A 51 3.27 7.31 8.32
C LEU A 51 2.31 7.36 9.51
N CYS A 52 2.20 6.28 10.28
CA CYS A 52 1.38 6.26 11.49
C CYS A 52 1.87 7.30 12.52
N ARG A 53 3.19 7.35 12.78
CA ARG A 53 3.79 8.28 13.73
C ARG A 53 3.59 9.73 13.34
N GLN A 54 3.69 10.06 12.06
CA GLN A 54 3.39 11.40 11.54
C GLN A 54 1.93 11.80 11.77
N ALA A 55 1.02 10.84 11.82
CA ALA A 55 -0.39 11.05 12.18
C ALA A 55 -0.65 10.99 13.69
N GLY A 56 0.39 10.90 14.54
CA GLY A 56 0.27 10.82 15.99
C GLY A 56 -0.12 9.44 16.53
N VAL A 57 0.03 8.38 15.72
CA VAL A 57 -0.29 7.00 16.10
C VAL A 57 0.98 6.18 16.24
N GLU A 58 1.11 5.45 17.35
CA GLU A 58 2.11 4.41 17.51
C GLU A 58 1.44 3.04 17.23
N PRO A 59 1.71 2.39 16.08
CA PRO A 59 1.02 1.17 15.71
C PRO A 59 1.54 -0.06 16.48
N ASP A 60 0.62 -0.93 16.94
CA ASP A 60 0.98 -2.25 17.50
C ASP A 60 1.28 -3.23 16.35
N THR A 61 2.54 -3.31 15.94
CA THR A 61 2.96 -4.15 14.81
C THR A 61 3.30 -5.58 15.23
N GLN A 62 2.71 -6.56 14.55
CA GLN A 62 3.11 -7.96 14.66
C GLN A 62 3.48 -8.52 13.29
N ARG A 63 4.65 -9.16 13.22
CA ARG A 63 5.13 -9.79 12.00
C ARG A 63 4.25 -10.98 11.61
N ASN A 64 3.82 -11.03 10.36
CA ASN A 64 3.12 -12.17 9.81
C ASN A 64 4.06 -13.39 9.75
N PRO A 65 3.73 -14.53 10.39
CA PRO A 65 4.56 -15.72 10.36
C PRO A 65 4.59 -16.37 8.96
N VAL A 66 3.59 -16.12 8.12
CA VAL A 66 3.48 -16.71 6.79
C VAL A 66 4.04 -15.76 5.73
N GLN A 67 5.16 -16.15 5.14
CA GLN A 67 5.77 -15.43 4.03
C GLN A 67 4.93 -15.60 2.76
N GLY A 68 4.81 -14.53 1.96
CA GLY A 68 4.11 -14.58 0.67
C GLY A 68 2.57 -14.50 0.75
N THR A 69 1.97 -14.48 1.94
CA THR A 69 0.52 -14.24 2.08
C THR A 69 0.19 -12.81 1.67
N PRO A 70 -0.73 -12.60 0.70
CA PRO A 70 -1.19 -11.26 0.35
C PRO A 70 -1.78 -10.53 1.57
N PRO A 71 -1.55 -9.23 1.75
CA PRO A 71 -2.04 -8.53 2.93
C PRO A 71 -3.56 -8.59 3.11
N VAL A 72 -4.32 -8.59 2.00
CA VAL A 72 -5.78 -8.71 2.02
C VAL A 72 -6.30 -10.04 2.59
N THR A 73 -5.52 -11.12 2.54
CA THR A 73 -5.92 -12.41 3.13
C THR A 73 -5.34 -12.61 4.53
N ALA A 74 -4.21 -11.96 4.82
CA ALA A 74 -3.58 -12.01 6.14
C ALA A 74 -4.50 -11.45 7.25
N VAL A 75 -5.31 -10.43 6.95
CA VAL A 75 -6.19 -9.83 7.96
C VAL A 75 -7.23 -10.81 8.47
N SER A 76 -7.81 -11.64 7.60
CA SER A 76 -8.78 -12.67 8.01
C SER A 76 -8.12 -13.78 8.83
N ALA A 77 -6.88 -14.15 8.50
CA ALA A 77 -6.15 -15.21 9.20
C ALA A 77 -5.61 -14.76 10.56
N THR A 78 -5.23 -13.50 10.69
CA THR A 78 -4.57 -12.96 11.89
C THR A 78 -5.54 -12.20 12.81
N GLY A 79 -6.70 -11.77 12.31
CA GLY A 79 -7.60 -10.86 13.00
C GLY A 79 -7.03 -9.43 13.13
N ARG A 80 -5.90 -9.13 12.50
CA ARG A 80 -5.19 -7.85 12.54
C ARG A 80 -5.50 -7.04 11.29
N ILE A 81 -5.35 -5.73 11.35
CA ILE A 81 -5.44 -4.87 10.17
C ILE A 81 -4.16 -4.94 9.34
N ALA A 82 -4.20 -4.56 8.06
CA ALA A 82 -3.02 -4.46 7.21
C ALA A 82 -3.12 -3.26 6.26
N PHE A 83 -2.00 -2.60 5.98
CA PHE A 83 -1.94 -1.64 4.88
C PHE A 83 -1.91 -2.37 3.52
N VAL A 84 -2.70 -1.86 2.57
CA VAL A 84 -2.87 -2.42 1.23
C VAL A 84 -2.89 -1.33 0.17
N THR A 85 -2.62 -1.72 -1.08
CA THR A 85 -2.84 -0.87 -2.27
C THR A 85 -4.04 -1.33 -3.10
N THR A 86 -4.68 -2.44 -2.71
CA THR A 86 -5.92 -2.97 -3.30
C THR A 86 -7.03 -1.92 -3.28
N PRO A 87 -7.93 -1.87 -4.29
CA PRO A 87 -9.11 -1.01 -4.27
C PRO A 87 -10.05 -1.26 -3.08
N VAL A 88 -10.86 -0.25 -2.75
CA VAL A 88 -11.88 -0.29 -1.69
C VAL A 88 -12.94 -1.35 -1.97
N GLY A 89 -13.49 -1.96 -0.90
CA GLY A 89 -14.60 -2.91 -0.97
C GLY A 89 -14.29 -4.28 -0.35
N PRO A 90 -15.25 -5.24 -0.45
CA PRO A 90 -15.06 -6.59 0.06
C PRO A 90 -14.02 -7.34 -0.77
N VAL A 91 -13.15 -8.08 -0.09
CA VAL A 91 -12.07 -8.89 -0.70
C VAL A 91 -12.03 -10.28 -0.07
N ALA A 92 -11.24 -11.19 -0.65
CA ALA A 92 -11.09 -12.56 -0.14
C ALA A 92 -12.44 -13.28 0.12
N GLY A 93 -13.38 -13.16 -0.82
CA GLY A 93 -14.71 -13.76 -0.68
C GLY A 93 -15.57 -13.12 0.43
N GLY A 94 -15.27 -11.89 0.84
CA GLY A 94 -15.97 -11.19 1.91
C GLY A 94 -15.37 -11.40 3.30
N ALA A 95 -14.30 -12.18 3.43
CA ALA A 95 -13.61 -12.40 4.70
C ALA A 95 -12.82 -11.17 5.20
N ALA A 96 -12.64 -10.17 4.33
CA ALA A 96 -12.00 -8.90 4.64
C ALA A 96 -12.66 -7.76 3.86
N HIS A 97 -12.47 -6.54 4.36
CA HIS A 97 -12.93 -5.31 3.72
C HIS A 97 -11.76 -4.32 3.60
N VAL A 98 -11.63 -3.68 2.45
CA VAL A 98 -10.66 -2.60 2.23
C VAL A 98 -11.37 -1.27 2.36
N VAL A 99 -10.83 -0.39 3.21
CA VAL A 99 -11.33 0.98 3.45
C VAL A 99 -10.33 2.02 2.99
N ASP A 100 -10.85 3.15 2.48
CA ASP A 100 -10.03 4.28 2.07
C ASP A 100 -9.42 5.00 3.29
N LEU A 101 -8.22 5.57 3.08
CA LEU A 101 -7.64 6.55 3.99
C LEU A 101 -8.08 7.97 3.60
N ASP A 102 -8.45 8.77 4.60
CA ASP A 102 -8.77 10.20 4.47
C ASP A 102 -8.01 11.02 5.54
N PRO A 103 -7.08 11.91 5.16
CA PRO A 103 -6.69 12.25 3.79
C PRO A 103 -6.01 11.07 3.07
N PRO A 104 -6.05 11.03 1.72
CA PRO A 104 -5.45 9.96 0.95
C PRO A 104 -3.93 9.94 1.12
N VAL A 105 -3.39 8.77 1.40
CA VAL A 105 -1.95 8.53 1.55
C VAL A 105 -1.43 7.80 0.32
N TYR A 106 -0.26 8.20 -0.18
CA TYR A 106 0.38 7.59 -1.34
C TYR A 106 1.77 7.08 -0.95
N VAL A 107 2.06 5.83 -1.33
CA VAL A 107 3.38 5.23 -1.12
C VAL A 107 4.14 5.14 -2.45
N PRO A 108 5.45 5.46 -2.46
CA PRO A 108 6.23 5.48 -3.68
C PRO A 108 6.56 4.06 -4.15
N VAL A 109 6.42 3.83 -5.45
CA VAL A 109 6.92 2.62 -6.09
C VAL A 109 8.33 2.89 -6.61
N HIS A 110 9.29 2.11 -6.11
CA HIS A 110 10.66 2.11 -6.57
C HIS A 110 10.95 0.83 -7.34
N ALA A 111 11.38 0.97 -8.59
CA ALA A 111 12.09 -0.12 -9.27
C ALA A 111 13.55 -0.08 -8.81
N LEU A 112 14.01 -1.15 -8.17
CA LEU A 112 15.42 -1.35 -7.82
C LEU A 112 16.02 -2.34 -8.79
N TRP A 113 17.19 -2.00 -9.35
CA TRP A 113 17.92 -2.84 -10.29
C TRP A 113 19.37 -2.96 -9.88
N PRO A 114 20.02 -4.14 -10.00
CA PRO A 114 21.45 -4.27 -9.75
C PRO A 114 22.25 -3.36 -10.71
N ALA A 115 23.17 -2.57 -10.17
CA ALA A 115 23.93 -1.56 -10.93
C ALA A 115 24.72 -2.12 -12.13
N HIS A 116 24.98 -3.43 -12.16
CA HIS A 116 25.79 -4.11 -13.17
C HIS A 116 24.98 -4.87 -14.23
N THR A 117 23.64 -4.82 -14.19
CA THR A 117 22.80 -5.47 -15.21
C THR A 117 22.33 -4.44 -16.23
N THR A 118 23.13 -4.22 -17.27
CA THR A 118 22.71 -3.54 -18.51
C THR A 118 22.07 -4.57 -19.44
N CYS A 119 20.78 -4.85 -19.26
CA CYS A 119 20.01 -5.70 -20.16
C CYS A 119 19.12 -4.83 -21.08
N ARG A 120 19.01 -5.20 -22.35
CA ARG A 120 18.12 -4.57 -23.35
C ARG A 120 16.67 -4.43 -22.85
N ASP A 121 16.22 -5.37 -22.03
CA ASP A 121 14.86 -5.38 -21.45
C ASP A 121 14.64 -4.24 -20.44
N ARG A 122 15.70 -3.76 -19.77
CA ARG A 122 15.62 -2.58 -18.88
C ARG A 122 15.30 -1.33 -19.68
N ASP A 123 15.99 -1.12 -20.80
CA ASP A 123 15.84 0.08 -21.60
C ASP A 123 14.44 0.11 -22.27
N VAL A 124 13.92 -1.06 -22.66
CA VAL A 124 12.54 -1.22 -23.14
C VAL A 124 11.50 -0.99 -22.03
N PHE A 125 11.76 -1.47 -20.81
CA PHE A 125 10.86 -1.22 -19.68
C PHE A 125 10.80 0.28 -19.33
N LEU A 126 11.95 0.96 -19.30
CA LEU A 126 12.01 2.39 -19.01
C LEU A 126 11.36 3.25 -20.11
N SER A 127 11.54 2.90 -21.39
CA SER A 127 10.89 3.65 -22.48
C SER A 127 9.36 3.56 -22.42
N ARG A 128 8.82 2.38 -22.08
CA ARG A 128 7.36 2.16 -21.98
C ARG A 128 6.73 2.78 -20.74
N VAL A 129 7.43 2.82 -19.60
CA VAL A 129 6.95 3.51 -18.39
C VAL A 129 6.89 5.03 -18.63
N GLY A 130 7.82 5.58 -19.41
CA GLY A 130 7.75 6.98 -19.84
C GLY A 130 6.53 7.29 -20.72
N GLU A 131 6.18 6.40 -21.65
CA GLU A 131 5.04 6.55 -22.56
C GLU A 131 3.68 6.41 -21.85
N LEU A 132 3.54 5.46 -20.92
CA LEU A 132 2.31 5.25 -20.14
C LEU A 132 1.97 6.39 -19.18
N LEU A 133 2.97 7.17 -18.77
CA LEU A 133 2.80 8.33 -17.89
C LEU A 133 2.77 9.67 -18.65
N GLY A 134 3.11 9.68 -19.94
CA GLY A 134 3.13 10.87 -20.81
C GLY A 134 1.87 11.06 -21.67
N GLY A 135 0.90 10.14 -21.62
CA GLY A 135 -0.32 10.16 -22.44
C GLY A 135 -1.43 11.13 -22.01
N GLY A 136 -1.06 12.28 -21.44
CA GLY A 136 -1.98 13.34 -20.99
C GLY A 136 -1.83 14.61 -21.83
N GLY A 137 -2.28 14.56 -23.09
CA GLY A 137 -2.76 15.65 -23.95
C GLY A 137 -1.98 16.98 -24.05
N VAL A 138 -1.62 17.35 -25.29
CA VAL A 138 -2.09 18.62 -25.87
C VAL A 138 -2.37 18.38 -27.36
N GLY A 139 -3.65 18.48 -27.73
CA GLY A 139 -4.05 18.74 -29.12
C GLY A 139 -4.29 20.23 -29.32
N GLY A 140 -3.96 20.72 -30.52
CA GLY A 140 -4.73 21.75 -31.21
C GLY A 140 -4.21 23.20 -31.19
N GLY A 141 -4.04 23.74 -32.40
CA GLY A 141 -3.99 25.18 -32.73
C GLY A 141 -2.57 25.66 -33.02
N GLY A 142 -2.12 25.95 -34.25
CA GLY A 142 -2.82 26.55 -35.37
C GLY A 142 -2.52 28.05 -35.41
N ILE A 143 -1.47 28.44 -36.14
CA ILE A 143 -1.44 29.45 -37.22
C ILE A 143 -0.13 29.28 -37.99
#